data_AF-A0AAU5DHW7-F1
#
_entry.id   AF-A0AAU5DHW7-F1
#
_cell.length_a   1.000
_cell.length_b   1.000
_cell.length_c   1.000
_cell.angle_alpha   90.00
_cell.angle_beta   90.00
_cell.angle_gamma   90.00
#
_symmetry.space_group_name_H-M   'P 1'
#
loop_
_entity.id
_entity.type
_entity.pdbx_description
1 polymer ?
#
loop_
_entity_poly.entity_id
_entity_poly.type
_entity_poly.pdbx_seq_one_letter_code
_entity_poly.pdbx_strand_id
1 'polypeptide(L)'
;MSALRKMLNLPPKEPKGGDEGITAVADASVEAPSPEAGEGRGTRAPAALGWAEEEESSGRSAARKAGRVAIWLVIGLAAFTGVRTWVFPTKPPTPVEQADPQAEAKKNNVPEAEAQQVAARFARSYMNWNAQEPDARAKELEADLAKGIDPKLGWNGSGVQLVAQTIPGTVTQVGGKRARVRVDVRVSTVTGSGKNQRTATSWRGLEVPVAQGEGRVVVTGQPALVGMPTAAGYKAPEGPEADTQLAGMTRETVKDFLKSWAQGSEDQAAAPGADIEPLGSGLALDTLDSWVVDAGTGDKRSGTATVRWKLGGAQVQQTYQITLTKVSASSASRWQVEAVTAKTA
;
A
#
# COMPACT_ATOMS: atom_id res chain seq x y z
N MET A 1 22.03 -12.76 -40.20
CA MET A 1 20.73 -12.78 -39.50
C MET A 1 19.57 -13.24 -40.40
N SER A 2 19.74 -14.35 -41.14
CA SER A 2 18.75 -14.82 -42.13
C SER A 2 18.35 -16.30 -42.00
N ALA A 3 18.83 -16.98 -40.95
CA ALA A 3 18.55 -18.42 -40.73
C ALA A 3 17.43 -18.69 -39.70
N LEU A 4 17.13 -17.75 -38.79
CA LEU A 4 16.17 -18.01 -37.71
C LEU A 4 14.69 -17.81 -38.06
N ARG A 5 14.35 -17.21 -39.21
CA ARG A 5 12.93 -16.99 -39.60
C ARG A 5 12.28 -18.21 -40.26
N LYS A 6 13.05 -19.21 -40.68
CA LYS A 6 12.54 -20.39 -41.38
C LYS A 6 11.99 -21.49 -40.46
N MET A 7 12.26 -21.41 -39.15
CA MET A 7 11.73 -22.38 -38.15
C MET A 7 10.39 -21.99 -37.52
N LEU A 8 9.88 -20.78 -37.75
CA LEU A 8 8.70 -20.24 -37.05
C LEU A 8 7.40 -20.19 -37.87
N ASN A 9 7.39 -20.71 -39.11
CA ASN A 9 6.20 -20.79 -39.98
C ASN A 9 5.30 -19.54 -39.94
N LEU A 10 5.92 -18.34 -39.98
CA LEU A 10 5.21 -17.07 -40.01
C LEU A 10 4.89 -16.70 -41.47
N PRO A 11 3.68 -16.17 -41.76
CA PRO A 11 3.31 -15.79 -43.12
C PRO A 11 4.20 -14.65 -43.66
N PRO A 12 4.43 -14.61 -44.98
CA PRO A 12 5.31 -13.64 -45.62
C PRO A 12 4.75 -12.22 -45.53
N LYS A 13 5.65 -11.25 -45.35
CA LYS A 13 5.31 -9.83 -45.35
C LYS A 13 5.35 -9.33 -46.79
N GLU A 14 4.19 -9.02 -47.35
CA GLU A 14 4.07 -8.43 -48.69
C GLU A 14 4.30 -6.90 -48.69
N PRO A 15 4.69 -6.34 -49.85
CA PRO A 15 5.31 -5.02 -49.97
C PRO A 15 4.31 -3.85 -50.07
N LYS A 16 4.82 -2.64 -49.81
CA LYS A 16 4.13 -1.35 -49.97
C LYS A 16 4.03 -0.93 -51.44
N GLY A 17 2.87 -0.36 -51.81
CA GLY A 17 2.61 0.57 -52.93
C GLY A 17 1.76 -0.05 -54.05
N GLY A 18 0.69 0.57 -54.57
CA GLY A 18 0.02 1.85 -54.32
C GLY A 18 -1.26 1.97 -55.20
N ASP A 19 -2.01 3.07 -54.99
CA ASP A 19 -3.11 3.68 -55.78
C ASP A 19 -4.40 2.86 -56.02
N GLU A 20 -5.64 3.39 -55.92
CA GLU A 20 -6.15 4.74 -56.20
C GLU A 20 -7.34 5.17 -55.30
N GLY A 21 -7.48 6.50 -55.10
CA GLY A 21 -8.75 7.24 -54.98
C GLY A 21 -9.43 7.26 -53.59
N ILE A 22 -9.84 8.37 -52.98
CA ILE A 22 -10.15 9.72 -53.46
C ILE A 22 -9.95 10.69 -52.25
N THR A 23 -9.11 11.70 -52.48
CA THR A 23 -9.02 13.08 -51.90
C THR A 23 -9.66 13.36 -50.54
N ALA A 24 -8.90 13.76 -49.50
CA ALA A 24 -8.40 15.13 -49.24
C ALA A 24 -9.55 16.15 -49.09
N VAL A 25 -9.59 17.06 -48.10
CA VAL A 25 -8.51 17.87 -47.53
C VAL A 25 -8.92 18.41 -46.14
N ALA A 26 -7.91 18.71 -45.33
CA ALA A 26 -7.98 19.43 -44.08
C ALA A 26 -8.16 20.95 -44.25
N ASP A 27 -8.55 21.57 -43.13
CA ASP A 27 -8.18 22.91 -42.63
C ASP A 27 -8.24 24.11 -43.58
N ALA A 28 -8.98 25.14 -43.16
CA ALA A 28 -8.37 26.26 -42.42
C ALA A 28 -9.38 27.40 -42.26
N SER A 29 -9.43 27.93 -41.04
CA SER A 29 -9.86 29.30 -40.76
C SER A 29 -8.97 30.31 -41.50
N VAL A 30 -9.53 31.47 -41.88
CA VAL A 30 -9.00 32.83 -41.66
C VAL A 30 -9.92 33.84 -42.36
N GLU A 31 -10.41 34.78 -41.55
CA GLU A 31 -10.59 36.22 -41.74
C GLU A 31 -11.26 36.83 -42.99
N ALA A 32 -12.03 37.89 -42.70
CA ALA A 32 -12.90 38.70 -43.55
C ALA A 32 -12.18 39.45 -44.70
N PRO A 33 -12.91 40.00 -45.69
CA PRO A 33 -13.58 41.30 -45.49
C PRO A 33 -14.95 41.48 -46.20
N SER A 34 -15.74 42.44 -45.70
CA SER A 34 -16.83 43.12 -46.44
C SER A 34 -16.28 43.84 -47.69
N PRO A 35 -17.07 44.13 -48.76
CA PRO A 35 -18.11 45.17 -48.71
C PRO A 35 -19.34 45.00 -49.64
N GLU A 36 -20.38 45.77 -49.29
CA GLU A 36 -21.33 46.52 -50.13
C GLU A 36 -21.98 45.99 -51.44
N ALA A 37 -23.30 46.24 -51.46
CA ALA A 37 -24.11 46.86 -52.53
C ALA A 37 -24.82 45.98 -53.59
N GLY A 38 -26.10 46.36 -53.83
CA GLY A 38 -26.90 46.00 -55.00
C GLY A 38 -28.18 45.23 -54.64
N GLU A 39 -29.28 45.86 -54.21
CA GLU A 39 -30.39 46.42 -55.02
C GLU A 39 -31.15 45.47 -55.96
N GLY A 40 -32.48 45.48 -55.86
CA GLY A 40 -33.42 44.93 -56.85
C GLY A 40 -34.56 44.08 -56.26
N ARG A 41 -35.49 44.62 -55.45
CA ARG A 41 -36.72 45.36 -55.82
C ARG A 41 -37.87 44.48 -56.36
N GLY A 42 -38.96 44.44 -55.58
CA GLY A 42 -40.34 44.22 -56.04
C GLY A 42 -41.12 43.25 -55.13
N THR A 43 -42.32 43.51 -54.61
CA THR A 43 -43.30 44.59 -54.76
C THR A 43 -44.38 44.38 -53.68
N ARG A 44 -44.68 45.43 -52.89
CA ARG A 44 -46.01 45.92 -52.38
C ARG A 44 -47.03 44.88 -51.84
N ALA A 45 -47.69 45.05 -50.69
CA ALA A 45 -48.50 46.19 -50.24
C ALA A 45 -49.01 45.99 -48.75
N PRO A 46 -49.78 46.91 -48.10
CA PRO A 46 -49.23 47.84 -47.11
C PRO A 46 -50.05 48.08 -45.80
N ALA A 47 -49.49 48.97 -44.95
CA ALA A 47 -50.12 49.94 -44.02
C ALA A 47 -50.78 49.44 -42.71
N ALA A 48 -50.69 50.12 -41.55
CA ALA A 48 -50.47 51.54 -41.23
C ALA A 48 -49.82 51.69 -39.82
N LEU A 49 -48.82 52.58 -39.62
CA LEU A 49 -48.87 53.92 -38.97
C LEU A 49 -49.42 53.92 -37.52
N GLY A 50 -48.80 54.55 -36.52
CA GLY A 50 -47.68 55.48 -36.46
C GLY A 50 -47.36 55.82 -34.99
N TRP A 51 -46.18 56.38 -34.74
CA TRP A 51 -45.80 56.96 -33.46
C TRP A 51 -45.90 58.49 -33.53
N ALA A 52 -46.35 59.09 -32.43
CA ALA A 52 -46.19 60.51 -32.15
C ALA A 52 -45.49 60.64 -30.78
N GLU A 53 -44.41 61.39 -30.74
CA GLU A 53 -43.81 61.94 -29.52
C GLU A 53 -44.48 63.29 -29.24
N GLU A 54 -44.78 63.58 -27.97
CA GLU A 54 -45.23 64.91 -27.51
C GLU A 54 -44.64 65.22 -26.12
N GLU A 55 -44.58 66.53 -25.84
CA GLU A 55 -43.56 67.30 -25.11
C GLU A 55 -43.53 67.21 -23.55
N GLU A 56 -42.42 67.70 -22.99
CA GLU A 56 -42.20 67.96 -21.55
C GLU A 56 -43.26 68.92 -20.95
N SER A 57 -43.74 68.64 -19.73
CA SER A 57 -44.28 69.71 -18.87
C SER A 57 -43.95 69.55 -17.38
N SER A 58 -43.88 70.72 -16.76
CA SER A 58 -43.36 71.12 -15.45
C SER A 58 -43.94 70.38 -14.22
N GLY A 59 -43.08 69.67 -13.48
CA GLY A 59 -43.39 69.15 -12.13
C GLY A 59 -42.17 68.90 -11.22
N ARG A 60 -40.99 69.42 -11.59
CA ARG A 60 -39.67 68.96 -11.10
C ARG A 60 -39.23 69.37 -9.67
N SER A 61 -40.07 69.99 -8.83
CA SER A 61 -39.66 70.42 -7.46
C SER A 61 -40.33 69.68 -6.30
N ALA A 62 -41.54 69.13 -6.47
CA ALA A 62 -42.23 68.37 -5.41
C ALA A 62 -41.76 66.90 -5.32
N ALA A 63 -41.45 66.27 -6.46
CA ALA A 63 -40.99 64.88 -6.54
C ALA A 63 -39.65 64.62 -5.81
N ARG A 64 -38.76 65.62 -5.74
CA ARG A 64 -37.44 65.48 -5.10
C ARG A 64 -37.52 65.36 -3.57
N LYS A 65 -38.53 65.99 -2.93
CA LYS A 65 -38.71 65.92 -1.47
C LYS A 65 -39.39 64.61 -1.03
N ALA A 66 -40.37 64.14 -1.80
CA ALA A 66 -40.99 62.82 -1.56
C ALA A 66 -39.99 61.67 -1.77
N GLY A 67 -39.15 61.76 -2.80
CA GLY A 67 -38.13 60.74 -3.07
C GLY A 67 -37.09 60.58 -1.94
N ARG A 68 -36.68 61.67 -1.27
CA ARG A 68 -35.70 61.59 -0.17
C ARG A 68 -36.24 60.89 1.07
N VAL A 69 -37.50 61.11 1.42
CA VAL A 69 -38.14 60.43 2.57
C VAL A 69 -38.30 58.94 2.28
N ALA A 70 -38.68 58.58 1.05
CA ALA A 70 -38.75 57.18 0.61
C ALA A 70 -37.37 56.51 0.65
N ILE A 71 -36.31 57.19 0.21
CA ILE A 71 -34.93 56.68 0.27
C ILE A 71 -34.49 56.46 1.73
N TRP A 72 -34.76 57.41 2.63
CA TRP A 72 -34.42 57.24 4.06
C TRP A 72 -35.24 56.12 4.73
N LEU A 73 -36.49 55.91 4.34
CA LEU A 73 -37.27 54.74 4.78
C LEU A 73 -36.70 53.43 4.26
N VAL A 74 -36.25 53.38 3.01
CA VAL A 74 -35.61 52.19 2.43
C VAL A 74 -34.26 51.92 3.10
N ILE A 75 -33.46 52.95 3.38
CA ILE A 75 -32.18 52.81 4.10
C ILE A 75 -32.42 52.36 5.54
N GLY A 76 -33.41 52.93 6.25
CA GLY A 76 -33.78 52.51 7.58
C GLY A 76 -34.29 51.07 7.62
N LEU A 77 -35.09 50.67 6.62
CA LEU A 77 -35.59 49.30 6.49
C LEU A 77 -34.44 48.33 6.16
N ALA A 78 -33.50 48.70 5.28
CA ALA A 78 -32.32 47.91 4.96
C ALA A 78 -31.36 47.78 6.16
N ALA A 79 -31.22 48.83 6.97
CA ALA A 79 -30.46 48.76 8.22
C ALA A 79 -31.15 47.85 9.25
N PHE A 80 -32.48 47.89 9.35
CA PHE A 80 -33.22 47.04 10.29
C PHE A 80 -33.26 45.56 9.85
N THR A 81 -33.39 45.28 8.55
CA THR A 81 -33.32 43.90 8.03
C THR A 81 -31.89 43.35 8.00
N GLY A 82 -30.88 44.20 7.86
CA GLY A 82 -29.46 43.82 7.92
C GLY A 82 -28.92 43.52 9.32
N VAL A 83 -29.51 44.08 10.38
CA VAL A 83 -29.02 43.86 11.76
C VAL A 83 -29.54 42.55 12.36
N ARG A 84 -30.67 42.00 11.90
CA ARG A 84 -31.22 40.75 12.47
C ARG A 84 -30.33 39.52 12.19
N THR A 85 -29.56 39.52 11.09
CA THR A 85 -28.61 38.45 10.76
C THR A 85 -27.30 38.54 11.54
N TRP A 86 -27.02 39.66 12.22
CA TRP A 86 -25.78 39.84 12.98
C TRP A 86 -25.94 39.49 14.47
N VAL A 87 -27.15 39.60 15.03
CA VAL A 87 -27.41 39.32 16.46
C VAL A 87 -27.87 37.87 16.72
N PHE A 88 -28.40 37.20 15.69
CA PHE A 88 -28.72 35.77 15.75
C PHE A 88 -27.92 35.04 14.68
N PRO A 89 -26.71 34.53 14.97
CA PRO A 89 -26.04 33.64 14.05
C PRO A 89 -26.99 32.47 13.79
N THR A 90 -27.46 32.35 12.55
CA THR A 90 -28.13 31.15 12.06
C THR A 90 -27.21 30.00 12.45
N LYS A 91 -27.68 29.14 13.36
CA LYS A 91 -27.03 27.88 13.70
C LYS A 91 -26.67 27.26 12.35
N PRO A 92 -25.37 27.05 12.05
CA PRO A 92 -25.00 26.42 10.78
C PRO A 92 -25.85 25.16 10.67
N PRO A 93 -26.50 24.89 9.51
CA PRO A 93 -27.21 23.65 9.34
C PRO A 93 -26.26 22.55 9.78
N THR A 94 -26.69 21.71 10.73
CA THR A 94 -25.92 20.56 11.19
C THR A 94 -25.37 19.92 9.93
N PRO A 95 -24.03 19.80 9.78
CA PRO A 95 -23.48 19.15 8.61
C PRO A 95 -24.21 17.83 8.48
N VAL A 96 -25.00 17.67 7.42
CA VAL A 96 -25.43 16.32 7.03
C VAL A 96 -24.11 15.62 6.79
N GLU A 97 -23.76 14.74 7.71
CA GLU A 97 -22.59 13.90 7.62
C GLU A 97 -22.73 13.17 6.30
N GLN A 98 -22.06 13.69 5.27
CA GLN A 98 -21.98 13.06 3.98
C GLN A 98 -21.25 11.77 4.26
N ALA A 99 -22.03 10.69 4.35
CA ALA A 99 -21.47 9.40 4.70
C ALA A 99 -20.37 9.11 3.69
N ASP A 100 -19.14 9.03 4.18
CA ASP A 100 -18.00 8.68 3.35
C ASP A 100 -18.30 7.30 2.74
N PRO A 101 -18.48 7.20 1.41
CA PRO A 101 -18.80 5.93 0.77
C PRO A 101 -17.73 4.86 1.05
N GLN A 102 -16.48 5.27 1.33
CA GLN A 102 -15.42 4.35 1.75
C GLN A 102 -15.59 3.90 3.21
N ALA A 103 -16.07 4.76 4.10
CA ALA A 103 -16.41 4.37 5.48
C ALA A 103 -17.61 3.42 5.52
N GLU A 104 -18.61 3.62 4.66
CA GLU A 104 -19.75 2.69 4.52
C GLU A 104 -19.34 1.36 3.89
N ALA A 105 -18.48 1.38 2.88
CA ALA A 105 -17.91 0.15 2.31
C ALA A 105 -17.12 -0.65 3.36
N LYS A 106 -16.37 0.02 4.24
CA LYS A 106 -15.62 -0.62 5.35
C LYS A 106 -16.55 -1.30 6.37
N LYS A 107 -17.77 -0.80 6.61
CA LYS A 107 -18.76 -1.47 7.48
C LYS A 107 -19.22 -2.82 6.94
N ASN A 108 -19.05 -3.06 5.65
CA ASN A 108 -19.38 -4.32 4.98
C ASN A 108 -18.18 -5.26 4.78
N ASN A 109 -16.99 -4.87 5.25
CA ASN A 109 -15.80 -5.72 5.20
C ASN A 109 -15.78 -6.70 6.37
N VAL A 110 -15.17 -7.85 6.13
CA VAL A 110 -14.82 -8.79 7.20
C VAL A 110 -13.62 -8.21 7.97
N PRO A 111 -13.61 -8.22 9.32
CA PRO A 111 -12.46 -7.82 10.11
C PRO A 111 -11.21 -8.64 9.74
N GLU A 112 -10.15 -7.96 9.31
CA GLU A 112 -8.99 -8.61 8.68
C GLU A 112 -8.23 -9.54 9.63
N ALA A 113 -7.89 -9.07 10.84
CA ALA A 113 -7.15 -9.86 11.83
C ALA A 113 -7.93 -11.11 12.27
N GLU A 114 -9.24 -10.98 12.47
CA GLU A 114 -10.10 -12.12 12.83
C GLU A 114 -10.20 -13.13 11.68
N ALA A 115 -10.38 -12.64 10.44
CA ALA A 115 -10.37 -13.48 9.25
C ALA A 115 -9.07 -14.25 9.08
N GLN A 116 -7.92 -13.60 9.28
CA GLN A 116 -6.60 -14.23 9.25
C GLN A 116 -6.44 -15.34 10.29
N GLN A 117 -6.84 -15.08 11.54
CA GLN A 117 -6.75 -16.06 12.62
C GLN A 117 -7.66 -17.26 12.39
N VAL A 118 -8.93 -17.04 12.05
CA VAL A 118 -9.91 -18.10 11.77
C VAL A 118 -9.46 -18.94 10.57
N ALA A 119 -9.02 -18.30 9.48
CA ALA A 119 -8.55 -19.01 8.30
C ALA A 119 -7.27 -19.83 8.57
N ALA A 120 -6.33 -19.31 9.35
CA ALA A 120 -5.12 -20.06 9.71
C ALA A 120 -5.42 -21.28 10.59
N ARG A 121 -6.28 -21.13 11.60
CA ARG A 121 -6.73 -22.25 12.46
C ARG A 121 -7.46 -23.31 11.65
N PHE A 122 -8.43 -22.88 10.83
CA PHE A 122 -9.14 -23.77 9.92
C PHE A 122 -8.18 -24.48 8.95
N ALA A 123 -7.24 -23.77 8.32
CA ALA A 123 -6.30 -24.36 7.37
C ALA A 123 -5.42 -25.43 8.00
N ARG A 124 -5.02 -25.24 9.28
CA ARG A 124 -4.29 -26.25 10.04
C ARG A 124 -5.12 -27.52 10.19
N SER A 125 -6.35 -27.42 10.69
CA SER A 125 -7.21 -28.58 10.88
C SER A 125 -7.64 -29.21 9.54
N TYR A 126 -7.90 -28.38 8.52
CA TYR A 126 -8.28 -28.86 7.18
C TYR A 126 -7.17 -29.71 6.55
N MET A 127 -5.90 -29.28 6.66
CA MET A 127 -4.75 -29.98 6.09
C MET A 127 -4.14 -31.03 7.02
N ASN A 128 -4.55 -31.14 8.28
CA ASN A 128 -4.12 -32.22 9.16
C ASN A 128 -5.03 -33.43 8.94
N TRP A 129 -4.47 -34.60 8.62
CA TRP A 129 -5.24 -35.80 8.36
C TRP A 129 -4.57 -37.04 8.94
N ASN A 130 -5.35 -37.87 9.64
CA ASN A 130 -4.97 -39.21 10.05
C ASN A 130 -6.11 -40.17 9.70
N ALA A 131 -5.88 -41.09 8.76
CA ALA A 131 -6.89 -42.08 8.37
C ALA A 131 -7.33 -43.01 9.53
N GLN A 132 -6.55 -43.11 10.60
CA GLN A 132 -6.90 -43.90 11.79
C GLN A 132 -7.83 -43.13 12.75
N GLU A 133 -7.92 -41.81 12.62
CA GLU A 133 -8.69 -40.92 13.50
C GLU A 133 -9.46 -39.85 12.70
N PRO A 134 -10.36 -40.24 11.79
CA PRO A 134 -11.05 -39.30 10.89
C PRO A 134 -11.93 -38.29 11.64
N ASP A 135 -12.52 -38.68 12.76
CA ASP A 135 -13.44 -37.85 13.55
C ASP A 135 -12.72 -36.72 14.29
N ALA A 136 -11.43 -36.90 14.62
CA ALA A 136 -10.63 -35.88 15.31
C ALA A 136 -10.56 -34.59 14.48
N ARG A 137 -10.31 -34.73 13.18
CA ARG A 137 -10.30 -33.61 12.25
C ARG A 137 -11.65 -32.91 12.14
N ALA A 138 -12.73 -33.69 11.99
CA ALA A 138 -14.08 -33.12 11.85
C ALA A 138 -14.44 -32.25 13.06
N LYS A 139 -14.15 -32.75 14.26
CA LYS A 139 -14.38 -32.02 15.52
C LYS A 139 -13.57 -30.72 15.61
N GLU A 140 -12.32 -30.70 15.15
CA GLU A 140 -11.53 -29.47 15.13
C GLU A 140 -12.11 -28.43 14.18
N LEU A 141 -12.63 -28.86 13.02
CA LEU A 141 -13.18 -27.97 12.00
C LEU A 141 -14.49 -27.28 12.44
N GLU A 142 -15.29 -27.93 13.29
CA GLU A 142 -16.57 -27.39 13.79
C GLU A 142 -16.42 -26.02 14.47
N ALA A 143 -15.26 -25.74 15.07
CA ALA A 143 -15.02 -24.47 15.74
C ALA A 143 -15.02 -23.28 14.76
N ASP A 144 -14.61 -23.51 13.51
CA ASP A 144 -14.39 -22.47 12.50
C ASP A 144 -15.38 -22.53 11.33
N LEU A 145 -15.97 -23.70 11.07
CA LEU A 145 -16.95 -23.88 10.00
C LEU A 145 -18.29 -23.26 10.34
N ALA A 146 -18.92 -22.65 9.33
CA ALA A 146 -20.32 -22.29 9.42
C ALA A 146 -21.17 -23.56 9.60
N LYS A 147 -22.26 -23.43 10.36
CA LYS A 147 -23.18 -24.54 10.66
C LYS A 147 -23.74 -25.13 9.36
N GLY A 148 -23.86 -26.45 9.31
CA GLY A 148 -24.45 -27.19 8.19
C GLY A 148 -23.50 -27.51 7.03
N ILE A 149 -22.22 -27.18 7.13
CA ILE A 149 -21.19 -27.57 6.15
C ILE A 149 -20.67 -28.98 6.48
N ASP A 150 -20.56 -29.84 5.47
CA ASP A 150 -19.93 -31.16 5.60
C ASP A 150 -18.43 -31.02 5.94
N PRO A 151 -17.96 -31.48 7.11
CA PRO A 151 -16.56 -31.35 7.53
C PRO A 151 -15.59 -32.18 6.67
N LYS A 152 -16.07 -33.08 5.80
CA LYS A 152 -15.19 -33.80 4.86
C LYS A 152 -14.51 -32.85 3.89
N LEU A 153 -15.22 -31.83 3.38
CA LEU A 153 -14.66 -30.79 2.52
C LEU A 153 -13.74 -31.32 1.40
N GLY A 154 -14.14 -32.42 0.75
CA GLY A 154 -13.39 -33.03 -0.35
C GLY A 154 -12.29 -34.04 0.04
N TRP A 155 -12.08 -34.34 1.32
CA TRP A 155 -11.13 -35.39 1.74
C TRP A 155 -11.69 -36.80 1.47
N ASN A 156 -10.85 -37.67 0.92
CA ASN A 156 -11.21 -39.06 0.60
C ASN A 156 -11.02 -40.04 1.76
N GLY A 157 -10.58 -39.57 2.93
CA GLY A 157 -10.40 -40.39 4.12
C GLY A 157 -9.07 -41.12 4.25
N SER A 158 -8.15 -40.98 3.29
CA SER A 158 -6.94 -41.82 3.20
C SER A 158 -5.64 -41.08 3.54
N GLY A 159 -4.65 -41.84 4.02
CA GLY A 159 -3.28 -41.36 4.25
C GLY A 159 -3.04 -40.73 5.62
N VAL A 160 -1.84 -40.18 5.80
CA VAL A 160 -1.43 -39.44 6.99
C VAL A 160 -0.69 -38.18 6.54
N GLN A 161 -1.18 -37.03 6.98
CA GLN A 161 -0.61 -35.72 6.71
C GLN A 161 -0.59 -34.88 7.99
N LEU A 162 0.58 -34.33 8.31
CA LEU A 162 0.79 -33.48 9.48
C LEU A 162 1.05 -32.05 9.04
N VAL A 163 0.48 -31.09 9.78
CA VAL A 163 0.76 -29.66 9.58
C VAL A 163 1.74 -29.18 10.63
N ALA A 164 2.89 -28.67 10.17
CA ALA A 164 3.92 -28.10 11.04
C ALA A 164 3.68 -26.61 11.33
N GLN A 165 3.13 -25.88 10.35
CA GLN A 165 2.97 -24.44 10.44
C GLN A 165 1.86 -23.95 9.50
N THR A 166 1.18 -22.88 9.90
CA THR A 166 0.29 -22.07 9.04
C THR A 166 0.70 -20.61 9.14
N ILE A 167 0.65 -19.88 8.02
CA ILE A 167 0.93 -18.45 7.94
C ILE A 167 -0.24 -17.79 7.21
N PRO A 168 -1.07 -16.98 7.90
CA PRO A 168 -2.10 -16.21 7.21
C PRO A 168 -1.47 -15.10 6.38
N GLY A 169 -2.05 -14.85 5.21
CA GLY A 169 -1.64 -13.83 4.27
C GLY A 169 -2.76 -12.83 4.00
N THR A 170 -2.83 -12.38 2.75
CA THR A 170 -3.76 -11.33 2.31
C THR A 170 -5.23 -11.72 2.48
N VAL A 171 -6.04 -10.76 2.94
CA VAL A 171 -7.50 -10.85 2.96
C VAL A 171 -8.07 -10.08 1.78
N THR A 172 -8.73 -10.79 0.87
CA THR A 172 -9.41 -10.21 -0.29
C THR A 172 -10.90 -10.06 0.02
N GLN A 173 -11.38 -8.82 0.19
CA GLN A 173 -12.80 -8.55 0.43
C GLN A 173 -13.61 -8.85 -0.84
N VAL A 174 -14.71 -9.59 -0.69
CA VAL A 174 -15.64 -9.95 -1.77
C VAL A 174 -16.96 -9.17 -1.67
N GLY A 175 -17.18 -8.50 -0.54
CA GLY A 175 -18.37 -7.69 -0.28
C GLY A 175 -19.51 -8.48 0.36
N GLY A 176 -20.42 -7.76 1.03
CA GLY A 176 -21.50 -8.36 1.81
C GLY A 176 -20.99 -9.18 2.99
N LYS A 177 -19.99 -8.66 3.72
CA LYS A 177 -19.34 -9.33 4.85
C LYS A 177 -18.71 -10.68 4.50
N ARG A 178 -18.17 -10.79 3.30
CA ARG A 178 -17.44 -11.96 2.80
C ARG A 178 -16.04 -11.58 2.36
N ALA A 179 -15.10 -12.47 2.59
CA ALA A 179 -13.72 -12.32 2.16
C ALA A 179 -13.13 -13.68 1.79
N ARG A 180 -11.97 -13.66 1.14
CA ARG A 180 -11.11 -14.83 0.93
C ARG A 180 -9.77 -14.56 1.57
N VAL A 181 -9.28 -15.51 2.34
CA VAL A 181 -8.00 -15.39 3.04
C VAL A 181 -7.02 -16.36 2.43
N ARG A 182 -5.87 -15.86 2.02
CA ARG A 182 -4.76 -16.72 1.61
C ARG A 182 -4.02 -17.25 2.83
N VAL A 183 -3.70 -18.54 2.85
CA VAL A 183 -2.97 -19.17 3.95
C VAL A 183 -1.90 -20.10 3.38
N ASP A 184 -0.67 -19.93 3.81
CA ASP A 184 0.43 -20.84 3.46
C ASP A 184 0.56 -21.91 4.56
N VAL A 185 0.58 -23.18 4.18
CA VAL A 185 0.59 -24.33 5.09
C VAL A 185 1.81 -25.20 4.82
N ARG A 186 2.60 -25.46 5.87
CA ARG A 186 3.73 -26.39 5.81
C ARG A 186 3.26 -27.80 6.18
N VAL A 187 3.16 -28.66 5.18
CA VAL A 187 2.66 -30.04 5.33
C VAL A 187 3.78 -31.06 5.23
N SER A 188 3.71 -32.08 6.06
CA SER A 188 4.53 -33.28 5.99
C SER A 188 3.64 -34.45 5.64
N THR A 189 3.89 -35.07 4.49
CA THR A 189 3.16 -36.25 4.01
C THR A 189 4.00 -37.49 4.17
N VAL A 190 3.41 -38.55 4.72
CA VAL A 190 4.05 -39.86 4.81
C VAL A 190 3.61 -40.69 3.62
N THR A 191 4.58 -41.23 2.88
CA THR A 191 4.36 -42.07 1.69
C THR A 191 5.11 -43.38 1.82
N GLY A 192 4.62 -44.44 1.17
CA GLY A 192 5.19 -45.78 1.29
C GLY A 192 4.82 -46.46 2.61
N SER A 193 5.36 -47.67 2.83
CA SER A 193 5.09 -48.49 4.02
C SER A 193 6.33 -49.25 4.47
N GLY A 194 6.38 -49.59 5.77
CA GLY A 194 7.48 -50.34 6.38
C GLY A 194 8.84 -49.66 6.19
N LYS A 195 9.82 -50.42 5.71
CA LYS A 195 11.21 -49.92 5.48
C LYS A 195 11.33 -48.89 4.36
N ASN A 196 10.30 -48.72 3.53
CA ASN A 196 10.28 -47.78 2.40
C ASN A 196 9.48 -46.50 2.69
N GLN A 197 9.05 -46.32 3.95
CA GLN A 197 8.33 -45.13 4.36
C GLN A 197 9.21 -43.89 4.21
N ARG A 198 8.68 -42.85 3.57
CA ARG A 198 9.34 -41.56 3.40
C ARG A 198 8.43 -40.43 3.85
N THR A 199 9.01 -39.46 4.54
CA THR A 199 8.35 -38.21 4.89
C THR A 199 8.86 -37.11 3.97
N ALA A 200 7.95 -36.46 3.27
CA ALA A 200 8.24 -35.29 2.45
C ALA A 200 7.56 -34.06 3.04
N THR A 201 8.31 -32.97 3.27
CA THR A 201 7.78 -31.71 3.78
C THR A 201 7.75 -30.67 2.67
N SER A 202 6.64 -29.96 2.52
CA SER A 202 6.52 -28.90 1.51
C SER A 202 5.45 -27.88 1.87
N TRP A 203 5.53 -26.69 1.27
CA TRP A 203 4.52 -25.64 1.44
C TRP A 203 3.38 -25.79 0.44
N ARG A 204 2.17 -25.41 0.86
CA ARG A 204 0.96 -25.34 0.03
C ARG A 204 0.23 -24.04 0.31
N GLY A 205 -0.24 -23.36 -0.74
CA GLY A 205 -1.14 -22.23 -0.61
C GLY A 205 -2.59 -22.69 -0.58
N LEU A 206 -3.38 -22.14 0.34
CA LEU A 206 -4.83 -22.28 0.40
C LEU A 206 -5.50 -20.91 0.27
N GLU A 207 -6.65 -20.87 -0.38
CA GLU A 207 -7.59 -19.75 -0.31
C GLU A 207 -8.84 -20.20 0.45
N VAL A 208 -9.08 -19.59 1.60
CA VAL A 208 -10.14 -19.96 2.54
C VAL A 208 -11.29 -18.95 2.43
N PRO A 209 -12.50 -19.38 2.03
CA PRO A 209 -13.66 -18.49 1.99
C PRO A 209 -14.20 -18.25 3.40
N VAL A 210 -14.35 -16.98 3.78
CA VAL A 210 -14.85 -16.58 5.10
C VAL A 210 -15.98 -15.56 4.99
N ALA A 211 -16.82 -15.52 6.01
CA ALA A 211 -17.82 -14.47 6.19
C ALA A 211 -17.99 -14.10 7.65
N GLN A 212 -18.45 -12.88 7.90
CA GLN A 212 -18.86 -12.44 9.23
C GLN A 212 -20.38 -12.64 9.40
N GLY A 213 -20.77 -13.53 10.31
CA GLY A 213 -22.16 -13.80 10.68
C GLY A 213 -22.31 -13.83 12.19
N GLU A 214 -23.44 -13.32 12.71
CA GLU A 214 -23.74 -13.34 14.16
C GLU A 214 -22.62 -12.74 15.03
N GLY A 215 -21.87 -11.77 14.50
CA GLY A 215 -20.78 -11.08 15.21
C GLY A 215 -19.43 -11.81 15.21
N ARG A 216 -19.28 -12.93 14.50
CA ARG A 216 -18.02 -13.69 14.39
C ARG A 216 -17.67 -14.03 12.95
N VAL A 217 -16.38 -14.23 12.68
CA VAL A 217 -15.93 -14.79 11.40
C VAL A 217 -16.01 -16.31 11.41
N VAL A 218 -16.52 -16.87 10.31
CA VAL A 218 -16.62 -18.31 10.06
C VAL A 218 -16.18 -18.63 8.63
N VAL A 219 -15.68 -19.85 8.45
CA VAL A 219 -15.38 -20.42 7.13
C VAL A 219 -16.66 -20.90 6.48
N THR A 220 -16.92 -20.44 5.27
CA THR A 220 -18.20 -20.65 4.59
C THR A 220 -18.18 -21.78 3.56
N GLY A 221 -17.06 -22.48 3.40
CA GLY A 221 -16.98 -23.59 2.45
C GLY A 221 -15.60 -24.21 2.33
N GLN A 222 -15.48 -25.12 1.37
CA GLN A 222 -14.23 -25.80 1.05
C GLN A 222 -13.18 -24.81 0.53
N PRO A 223 -11.95 -24.85 1.05
CA PRO A 223 -10.87 -24.01 0.56
C PRO A 223 -10.34 -24.51 -0.79
N ALA A 224 -9.74 -23.62 -1.57
CA ALA A 224 -9.05 -23.96 -2.81
C ALA A 224 -7.54 -24.08 -2.60
N LEU A 225 -6.90 -25.06 -3.24
CA LEU A 225 -5.45 -25.06 -3.39
C LEU A 225 -5.05 -24.02 -4.43
N VAL A 226 -4.12 -23.13 -4.07
CA VAL A 226 -3.64 -22.05 -4.93
C VAL A 226 -2.11 -22.06 -5.00
N GLY A 227 -1.55 -21.61 -6.12
CA GLY A 227 -0.10 -21.46 -6.26
C GLY A 227 0.43 -20.40 -5.31
N MET A 228 1.63 -20.59 -4.75
CA MET A 228 2.29 -19.68 -3.80
C MET A 228 2.89 -18.45 -4.48
N PRO A 229 3.07 -17.31 -3.77
CA PRO A 229 3.71 -16.14 -4.36
C PRO A 229 5.18 -16.47 -4.60
N THR A 230 5.70 -16.11 -5.77
CA THR A 230 7.14 -16.18 -6.02
C THR A 230 7.82 -14.95 -5.45
N ALA A 231 9.11 -15.07 -5.11
CA ALA A 231 9.89 -13.92 -4.64
C ALA A 231 9.80 -12.76 -5.64
N ALA A 232 9.50 -11.56 -5.12
CA ALA A 232 9.54 -10.35 -5.92
C ALA A 232 11.00 -9.93 -6.15
N GLY A 233 11.30 -9.48 -7.37
CA GLY A 233 12.60 -8.85 -7.64
C GLY A 233 12.70 -7.52 -6.92
N TYR A 234 13.86 -7.24 -6.34
CA TYR A 234 14.18 -5.95 -5.74
C TYR A 234 15.58 -5.53 -6.20
N LYS A 235 15.69 -4.30 -6.73
CA LYS A 235 16.97 -3.69 -7.09
C LYS A 235 17.31 -2.67 -6.03
N ALA A 236 18.35 -2.95 -5.24
CA ALA A 236 18.88 -2.02 -4.26
C ALA A 236 19.40 -0.75 -4.95
N PRO A 237 19.20 0.45 -4.38
CA PRO A 237 19.93 1.64 -4.79
C PRO A 237 21.44 1.45 -4.67
N GLU A 238 22.21 2.26 -5.40
CA GLU A 238 23.66 2.31 -5.22
C GLU A 238 23.98 2.95 -3.86
N GLY A 239 24.92 2.34 -3.14
CA GLY A 239 25.39 2.86 -1.85
C GLY A 239 26.29 4.09 -2.02
N PRO A 240 26.49 4.88 -0.95
CA PRO A 240 27.45 5.98 -0.95
C PRO A 240 28.88 5.48 -1.17
N GLU A 241 29.76 6.39 -1.58
CA GLU A 241 31.20 6.12 -1.69
C GLU A 241 31.81 5.73 -0.33
N ALA A 242 32.89 4.96 -0.33
CA ALA A 242 33.55 4.47 0.87
C ALA A 242 34.65 5.42 1.38
N ASP A 243 34.61 5.77 2.67
CA ASP A 243 35.71 6.41 3.40
C ASP A 243 36.62 5.33 4.01
N THR A 244 37.66 4.95 3.24
CA THR A 244 38.58 3.89 3.63
C THR A 244 39.49 4.27 4.80
N GLN A 245 39.79 5.57 4.95
CA GLN A 245 40.63 6.06 6.05
C GLN A 245 39.89 5.95 7.38
N LEU A 246 38.64 6.45 7.44
CA LEU A 246 37.85 6.35 8.66
C LEU A 246 37.48 4.90 8.98
N ALA A 247 37.22 4.08 7.98
CA ALA A 247 37.02 2.64 8.17
C ALA A 247 38.24 1.97 8.81
N GLY A 248 39.46 2.26 8.31
CA GLY A 248 40.70 1.75 8.90
C GLY A 248 40.87 2.17 10.36
N MET A 249 40.61 3.43 10.68
CA MET A 249 40.73 3.97 12.04
C MET A 249 39.74 3.38 13.04
N THR A 250 38.55 2.99 12.59
CA THR A 250 37.44 2.59 13.48
C THR A 250 37.19 1.09 13.52
N ARG A 251 37.90 0.31 12.68
CA ARG A 251 37.69 -1.14 12.57
C ARG A 251 37.85 -1.87 13.90
N GLU A 252 38.90 -1.60 14.66
CA GLU A 252 39.11 -2.30 15.93
C GLU A 252 38.08 -1.88 16.98
N THR A 253 37.72 -0.59 17.04
CA THR A 253 36.63 -0.09 17.89
C THR A 253 35.32 -0.83 17.62
N VAL A 254 34.96 -1.01 16.35
CA VAL A 254 33.74 -1.74 15.96
C VAL A 254 33.86 -3.22 16.33
N LYS A 255 35.03 -3.84 16.13
CA LYS A 255 35.26 -5.25 16.46
C LYS A 255 35.18 -5.50 17.98
N ASP A 256 35.76 -4.63 18.79
CA ASP A 256 35.72 -4.72 20.26
C ASP A 256 34.30 -4.52 20.79
N PHE A 257 33.57 -3.56 20.22
CA PHE A 257 32.14 -3.39 20.47
C PHE A 257 31.38 -4.68 20.16
N LEU A 258 31.51 -5.23 18.95
CA LEU A 258 30.78 -6.44 18.52
C LEU A 258 31.11 -7.67 19.40
N LYS A 259 32.36 -7.80 19.83
CA LYS A 259 32.79 -8.86 20.73
C LYS A 259 32.10 -8.75 22.09
N SER A 260 32.07 -7.55 22.65
CA SER A 260 31.49 -7.29 23.97
C SER A 260 29.96 -7.38 23.93
N TRP A 261 29.35 -6.85 22.86
CA TRP A 261 27.92 -6.93 22.61
C TRP A 261 27.42 -8.38 22.56
N ALA A 262 28.17 -9.28 21.93
CA ALA A 262 27.88 -10.72 21.94
C ALA A 262 28.13 -11.42 23.29
N GLN A 263 28.93 -10.84 24.18
CA GLN A 263 29.14 -11.31 25.54
C GLN A 263 28.09 -10.77 26.52
N GLY A 264 27.15 -9.95 26.03
CA GLY A 264 26.10 -9.34 26.85
C GLY A 264 26.55 -8.08 27.59
N SER A 265 27.57 -7.38 27.09
CA SER A 265 28.00 -6.08 27.62
C SER A 265 28.28 -5.11 26.47
N GLU A 266 27.49 -4.05 26.37
CA GLU A 266 27.66 -2.95 25.43
C GLU A 266 28.72 -1.93 25.87
N ASP A 267 29.13 -1.97 27.14
CA ASP A 267 29.98 -0.95 27.79
C ASP A 267 31.33 -0.73 27.11
N GLN A 268 31.86 -1.77 26.45
CA GLN A 268 33.09 -1.61 25.68
C GLN A 268 32.79 -1.04 24.31
N ALA A 269 33.21 0.22 24.12
CA ALA A 269 33.15 0.98 22.87
C ALA A 269 31.77 1.48 22.41
N ALA A 270 30.70 1.31 23.20
CA ALA A 270 29.49 2.11 23.04
C ALA A 270 29.71 3.58 23.45
N ALA A 271 28.99 4.49 22.80
CA ALA A 271 29.00 5.90 23.13
C ALA A 271 28.22 6.17 24.44
N PRO A 272 28.58 7.21 25.21
CA PRO A 272 27.82 7.57 26.40
C PRO A 272 26.35 7.86 26.06
N GLY A 273 25.43 7.20 26.76
CA GLY A 273 23.99 7.34 26.54
C GLY A 273 23.44 6.57 25.33
N ALA A 274 24.26 5.73 24.67
CA ALA A 274 23.76 4.79 23.67
C ALA A 274 22.86 3.74 24.33
N ASP A 275 21.67 3.54 23.77
CA ASP A 275 20.71 2.52 24.20
C ASP A 275 20.77 1.35 23.21
N ILE A 276 21.65 0.39 23.49
CA ILE A 276 21.89 -0.77 22.62
C ILE A 276 21.66 -2.05 23.42
N GLU A 277 20.56 -2.72 23.14
CA GLU A 277 20.20 -3.97 23.81
C GLU A 277 21.25 -5.07 23.51
N PRO A 278 21.76 -5.79 24.52
CA PRO A 278 22.70 -6.89 24.33
C PRO A 278 22.10 -8.07 23.54
N LEU A 279 22.94 -8.83 22.82
CA LEU A 279 22.48 -9.98 22.00
C LEU A 279 22.02 -11.20 22.81
N GLY A 280 22.17 -11.19 24.14
CA GLY A 280 21.94 -12.35 24.99
C GLY A 280 23.02 -13.43 24.86
N SER A 281 22.85 -14.56 25.55
CA SER A 281 23.82 -15.65 25.57
C SER A 281 23.70 -16.59 24.36
N GLY A 282 24.78 -17.31 24.04
CA GLY A 282 24.79 -18.34 22.99
C GLY A 282 25.30 -17.89 21.62
N LEU A 283 25.70 -16.62 21.49
CA LEU A 283 26.44 -16.09 20.34
C LEU A 283 27.89 -15.78 20.73
N ALA A 284 28.80 -15.90 19.77
CA ALA A 284 30.16 -15.39 19.90
C ALA A 284 30.62 -14.79 18.58
N LEU A 285 31.37 -13.68 18.66
CA LEU A 285 32.02 -13.12 17.48
C LEU A 285 33.05 -14.13 16.95
N ASP A 286 32.91 -14.50 15.68
CA ASP A 286 33.92 -15.27 14.96
C ASP A 286 34.88 -14.31 14.25
N THR A 287 34.33 -13.50 13.34
CA THR A 287 35.09 -12.53 12.54
C THR A 287 34.28 -11.28 12.23
N LEU A 288 34.96 -10.13 12.18
CA LEU A 288 34.51 -8.96 11.43
C LEU A 288 35.09 -9.10 10.02
N ASP A 289 34.28 -9.60 9.08
CA ASP A 289 34.71 -9.88 7.70
C ASP A 289 35.01 -8.56 6.96
N SER A 290 34.07 -7.61 6.99
CA SER A 290 34.25 -6.30 6.37
C SER A 290 33.74 -5.16 7.27
N TRP A 291 34.36 -4.00 7.12
CA TRP A 291 33.93 -2.74 7.73
C TRP A 291 34.22 -1.62 6.74
N VAL A 292 33.18 -0.90 6.34
CA VAL A 292 33.24 0.22 5.39
C VAL A 292 32.46 1.37 6.00
N VAL A 293 33.02 2.57 5.99
CA VAL A 293 32.34 3.78 6.45
C VAL A 293 31.86 4.55 5.23
N ASP A 294 30.62 5.03 5.27
CA ASP A 294 30.04 5.84 4.21
C ASP A 294 30.76 7.20 4.17
N ALA A 295 31.11 7.68 2.97
CA ALA A 295 31.72 8.98 2.77
C ALA A 295 30.82 10.09 3.32
N GLY A 296 31.44 11.07 3.98
CA GLY A 296 30.72 12.12 4.66
C GLY A 296 31.64 12.98 5.52
N THR A 297 31.04 13.91 6.27
CA THR A 297 31.75 14.81 7.18
C THR A 297 31.00 14.90 8.51
N GLY A 298 31.64 15.49 9.52
CA GLY A 298 31.06 15.67 10.84
C GLY A 298 31.38 14.54 11.82
N ASP A 299 30.84 14.69 13.02
CA ASP A 299 31.13 13.85 14.19
C ASP A 299 30.19 12.66 14.32
N LYS A 300 29.27 12.47 13.38
CA LYS A 300 28.39 11.30 13.29
C LYS A 300 28.52 10.70 11.90
N ARG A 301 28.89 9.42 11.83
CA ARG A 301 29.20 8.72 10.58
C ARG A 301 28.57 7.35 10.63
N SER A 302 28.13 6.84 9.49
CA SER A 302 27.56 5.49 9.42
C SER A 302 28.44 4.60 8.55
N GLY A 303 28.41 3.29 8.83
CA GLY A 303 29.15 2.32 8.06
C GLY A 303 28.48 0.96 8.06
N THR A 304 28.89 0.14 7.10
CA THR A 304 28.44 -1.25 6.96
C THR A 304 29.47 -2.20 7.53
N ALA A 305 29.05 -3.04 8.48
CA ALA A 305 29.83 -4.17 8.99
C ALA A 305 29.26 -5.49 8.46
N THR A 306 30.11 -6.33 7.86
CA THR A 306 29.77 -7.75 7.62
C THR A 306 30.43 -8.58 8.70
N VAL A 307 29.63 -9.29 9.48
CA VAL A 307 30.05 -9.98 10.71
C VAL A 307 29.68 -11.45 10.61
N ARG A 308 30.58 -12.32 11.04
CA ARG A 308 30.30 -13.75 11.21
C ARG A 308 30.19 -14.07 12.69
N TRP A 309 29.07 -14.68 13.05
CA TRP A 309 28.77 -15.15 14.41
C TRP A 309 28.85 -16.67 14.46
N LYS A 310 29.31 -17.19 15.60
CA LYS A 310 29.10 -18.59 15.99
C LYS A 310 27.79 -18.70 16.76
N LEU A 311 26.92 -19.61 16.34
CA LEU A 311 25.62 -19.87 16.97
C LEU A 311 25.28 -21.36 16.85
N GLY A 312 25.07 -22.05 17.99
CA GLY A 312 24.59 -23.44 17.99
C GLY A 312 25.46 -24.44 17.23
N GLY A 313 26.79 -24.24 17.23
CA GLY A 313 27.74 -25.07 16.46
C GLY A 313 27.83 -24.73 14.97
N ALA A 314 27.07 -23.75 14.49
CA ALA A 314 27.12 -23.23 13.13
C ALA A 314 27.75 -21.82 13.09
N GLN A 315 28.02 -21.35 11.87
CA GLN A 315 28.39 -19.96 11.59
C GLN A 315 27.27 -19.27 10.81
N VAL A 316 26.97 -18.02 11.15
CA VAL A 316 26.01 -17.17 10.41
C VAL A 316 26.66 -15.84 10.07
N GLN A 317 26.56 -15.42 8.80
CA GLN A 317 27.00 -14.11 8.36
C GLN A 317 25.82 -13.14 8.42
N GLN A 318 26.03 -11.96 9.00
CA GLN A 318 25.05 -10.89 9.11
C GLN A 318 25.68 -9.56 8.69
N THR A 319 24.85 -8.67 8.15
CA THR A 319 25.28 -7.34 7.71
C THR A 319 24.54 -6.28 8.52
N TYR A 320 25.31 -5.41 9.15
CA TYR A 320 24.81 -4.36 10.04
C TYR A 320 25.12 -2.99 9.48
N GLN A 321 24.22 -2.05 9.73
CA GLN A 321 24.51 -0.62 9.68
C GLN A 321 24.90 -0.16 11.09
N ILE A 322 26.10 0.35 11.25
CA ILE A 322 26.64 0.84 12.52
C ILE A 322 26.81 2.35 12.41
N THR A 323 26.26 3.07 13.39
CA THR A 323 26.44 4.51 13.53
C THR A 323 27.53 4.76 14.55
N LEU A 324 28.54 5.52 14.13
CA LEU A 324 29.63 6.00 14.96
C LEU A 324 29.39 7.45 15.33
N THR A 325 29.73 7.80 16.56
CA THR A 325 29.78 9.18 17.03
C THR A 325 31.16 9.48 17.60
N LYS A 326 31.68 10.67 17.34
CA LYS A 326 32.96 11.14 17.84
C LYS A 326 32.75 11.75 19.22
N VAL A 327 33.21 11.04 20.24
CA VAL A 327 33.15 11.47 21.63
C VAL A 327 34.46 12.17 21.98
N SER A 328 34.37 13.43 22.40
CA SER A 328 35.52 14.24 22.79
C SER A 328 35.53 14.46 24.30
N ALA A 329 36.68 14.24 24.94
CA ALA A 329 36.89 14.53 26.35
C ALA A 329 38.26 15.20 26.52
N SER A 330 38.27 16.38 27.17
CA SER A 330 39.43 17.22 27.49
C SER A 330 40.42 17.46 26.34
N SER A 331 41.30 16.50 26.05
CA SER A 331 42.38 16.59 25.04
C SER A 331 42.39 15.44 24.03
N ALA A 332 41.42 14.53 24.07
CA ALA A 332 41.33 13.39 23.15
C ALA A 332 39.92 13.23 22.58
N SER A 333 39.84 12.77 21.33
CA SER A 333 38.60 12.36 20.70
C SER A 333 38.69 10.92 20.25
N ARG A 334 37.66 10.14 20.49
CA ARG A 334 37.54 8.75 20.00
C ARG A 334 36.19 8.54 19.33
N TRP A 335 36.17 7.70 18.32
CA TRP A 335 34.92 7.21 17.75
C TRP A 335 34.36 6.11 18.65
N GLN A 336 33.06 6.10 18.85
CA GLN A 336 32.34 5.09 19.62
C GLN A 336 31.06 4.70 18.88
N VAL A 337 30.55 3.51 19.15
CA VAL A 337 29.32 3.00 18.54
C VAL A 337 28.12 3.65 19.22
N GLU A 338 27.32 4.38 18.47
CA GLU A 338 26.08 5.02 18.94
C GLU A 338 24.87 4.11 18.70
N ALA A 339 24.83 3.37 17.58
CA ALA A 339 23.72 2.50 17.23
C ALA A 339 24.16 1.36 16.30
N VAL A 340 23.47 0.22 16.40
CA VAL A 340 23.63 -0.94 15.52
C VAL A 340 22.27 -1.43 15.06
N THR A 341 22.09 -1.56 13.74
CA THR A 341 20.83 -1.96 13.12
C THR A 341 21.06 -2.90 11.95
N ALA A 342 20.02 -3.58 11.48
CA ALA A 342 20.09 -4.33 10.23
C ALA A 342 20.35 -3.38 9.06
N LYS A 343 21.24 -3.75 8.14
CA LYS A 343 21.44 -2.95 6.92
C LYS A 343 20.20 -2.99 6.03
N THR A 344 19.67 -1.82 5.70
CA THR A 344 18.71 -1.66 4.61
C THR A 344 19.45 -1.59 3.28
N ALA A 345 18.81 -2.13 2.24
CA ALA A 345 19.36 -2.14 0.89
C ALA A 345 19.11 -0.80 0.19
#